data_AF-A0A7W0V415-F1
#
_entry.id   AF-A0A7W0V415-F1
#
_cell.length_a   1.000
_cell.length_b   1.000
_cell.length_c   1.000
_cell.angle_alpha   90.00
_cell.angle_beta   90.00
_cell.angle_gamma   90.00
#
_symmetry.space_group_name_H-M   'P 1'
#
loop_
_entity.id
_entity.type
_entity.pdbx_description
1 polymer ?
#
loop_
_entity_poly.entity_id
_entity_poly.type
_entity_poly.pdbx_seq_one_letter_code
_entity_poly.pdbx_strand_id
1 'polypeptide(L)'
;MSSTDREVLVRYCRTDTIRFAAGDQMQLIYAKLNRSVHLLAPNLINLLDHCWTFRTLDQHAEGWLRAHVNESQPRELNPVAPIHDLLLQLIEAGLLISDRDLLDQVRRLTHASTLLHPPASISTIGVLTRDRPDSLRRCLTSYIENGKRHGRACRFVVMDDSQSVEMRNHIRQMLGELRARCDVNLAYAGREEKKGFAAALAAAGDVPCEVIDFALFGIEELGCTVGANRNALLLDTPGELVCSVDDDTVCHIAQAPQMQTELAFDAAWEAMKFWFFPNRASATSAVSFVEGDVLALHEQLLGRDLRQCAATFESEVNNSNAGWHFDEVNARSLRDLQHNRGRVLATFTGIVGDSGLHSPVNYLLLSGDSRQRLIASEEDYLTACTSREVIRAIDRPRVSANAWCVTTVYGFDNRRVLPPFMPMGWGEDDVWGFTMQTCCEDGYFGYLPWLVEHAPPETRIYPPDSITKAATLRNFQILLACLASFQIPPGPVSDSERMQALGRHLIALGEMEQLNFEEHLRLHIWRRQSEYISYLESLLRVYGGTPEFWASAVRHHIAALRAAFAQPDHFIAQDLRINRSNDEARRFVQQSVQKFGLLLYWWPRLVTVAKTLRDKGQRLAAAI
;
A
#
# COMPACT_ATOMS: atom_id res chain seq x y z
N MET A 1 -5.84 -39.81 -31.83
CA MET A 1 -5.22 -38.83 -32.77
C MET A 1 -6.33 -37.84 -33.11
N SER A 2 -6.28 -36.56 -32.79
CA SER A 2 -5.22 -35.70 -32.25
C SER A 2 -5.85 -34.71 -31.27
N SER A 3 -5.12 -34.45 -30.19
CA SER A 3 -5.25 -33.25 -29.37
C SER A 3 -5.21 -32.03 -30.29
N THR A 4 -6.27 -31.23 -30.29
CA THR A 4 -6.15 -29.82 -30.65
C THR A 4 -5.42 -29.14 -29.51
N ASP A 5 -4.09 -29.09 -29.61
CA ASP A 5 -3.30 -28.07 -28.95
C ASP A 5 -3.96 -26.73 -29.31
N ARG A 6 -4.63 -26.10 -28.34
CA ARG A 6 -4.91 -24.67 -28.44
C ARG A 6 -3.53 -24.02 -28.46
N GLU A 7 -3.08 -23.56 -29.62
CA GLU A 7 -1.94 -22.65 -29.70
C GLU A 7 -2.19 -21.53 -28.69
N VAL A 8 -1.38 -21.50 -27.63
CA VAL A 8 -1.43 -20.42 -26.66
C VAL A 8 -0.90 -19.19 -27.40
N LEU A 9 -1.81 -18.30 -27.80
CA LEU A 9 -1.47 -17.06 -28.49
C LEU A 9 -0.50 -16.24 -27.61
N VAL A 10 0.66 -15.90 -28.17
CA VAL A 10 1.70 -15.13 -27.47
C VAL A 10 1.20 -13.71 -27.21
N ARG A 11 1.41 -13.22 -25.98
CA ARG A 11 1.01 -11.86 -25.58
C ARG A 11 2.23 -10.99 -25.41
N TYR A 12 2.09 -9.71 -25.71
CA TYR A 12 3.17 -8.72 -25.68
C TYR A 12 2.81 -7.51 -24.82
N CYS A 13 3.80 -6.91 -24.18
CA CYS A 13 3.68 -5.59 -23.55
C CYS A 13 4.93 -4.76 -23.81
N ARG A 14 4.83 -3.44 -23.62
CA ARG A 14 5.94 -2.51 -23.79
C ARG A 14 6.97 -2.65 -22.67
N THR A 15 8.23 -2.45 -23.03
CA THR A 15 9.37 -2.41 -22.09
C THR A 15 9.48 -1.04 -21.38
N ASP A 16 10.37 -0.93 -20.39
CA ASP A 16 10.69 0.34 -19.74
C ASP A 16 11.42 1.29 -20.70
N THR A 17 10.77 2.37 -21.13
CA THR A 17 11.33 3.35 -22.09
C THR A 17 11.46 4.75 -21.51
N ILE A 18 12.55 5.46 -21.83
CA ILE A 18 12.70 6.91 -21.66
C ILE A 18 12.49 7.59 -23.01
N ARG A 19 11.90 8.79 -23.02
CA ARG A 19 11.61 9.55 -24.24
C ARG A 19 12.23 10.93 -24.21
N PHE A 20 12.71 11.37 -25.36
CA PHE A 20 13.20 12.73 -25.57
C PHE A 20 12.65 13.25 -26.89
N ALA A 21 12.26 14.53 -26.95
CA ALA A 21 11.90 15.17 -28.21
C ALA A 21 13.12 15.25 -29.13
N ALA A 22 12.95 14.95 -30.42
CA ALA A 22 14.05 14.88 -31.39
C ALA A 22 13.84 15.74 -32.66
N GLY A 23 12.90 16.69 -32.62
CA GLY A 23 12.53 17.51 -33.79
C GLY A 23 11.57 16.80 -34.75
N ASP A 24 10.95 17.52 -35.67
CA ASP A 24 10.04 16.99 -36.71
C ASP A 24 8.93 16.05 -36.18
N GLN A 25 8.42 16.32 -34.97
CA GLN A 25 7.47 15.47 -34.23
C GLN A 25 8.00 14.05 -33.89
N MET A 26 9.26 13.75 -34.18
CA MET A 26 9.91 12.50 -33.80
C MET A 26 10.29 12.52 -32.31
N GLN A 27 10.31 11.33 -31.71
CA GLN A 27 10.87 11.14 -30.37
C GLN A 27 11.98 10.10 -30.37
N LEU A 28 13.06 10.40 -29.67
CA LEU A 28 14.09 9.45 -29.31
C LEU A 28 13.58 8.59 -28.16
N ILE A 29 13.51 7.29 -28.39
CA ILE A 29 13.09 6.29 -27.42
C ILE A 29 14.32 5.48 -27.00
N TYR A 30 14.64 5.53 -25.71
CA TYR A 30 15.66 4.67 -25.10
C TYR A 30 14.97 3.55 -24.33
N ALA A 31 15.09 2.32 -24.82
CA ALA A 31 14.58 1.14 -24.14
C ALA A 31 15.59 0.71 -23.07
N LYS A 32 15.27 0.90 -21.79
CA LYS A 32 16.20 0.62 -20.69
C LYS A 32 16.57 -0.85 -20.59
N LEU A 33 15.67 -1.74 -21.02
CA LEU A 33 15.84 -3.18 -20.92
C LEU A 33 17.03 -3.69 -21.75
N ASN A 34 17.02 -3.43 -23.05
CA ASN A 34 18.05 -3.89 -23.99
C ASN A 34 19.04 -2.76 -24.34
N ARG A 35 18.87 -1.57 -23.76
CA ARG A 35 19.66 -0.35 -24.03
C ARG A 35 19.63 0.08 -25.50
N SER A 36 18.60 -0.33 -26.24
CA SER A 36 18.41 0.09 -27.63
C SER A 36 17.90 1.54 -27.69
N VAL A 37 18.26 2.22 -28.76
CA VAL A 37 17.89 3.61 -29.03
C VAL A 37 17.20 3.64 -30.39
N HIS A 38 16.01 4.22 -30.42
CA HIS A 38 15.17 4.30 -31.62
C HIS A 38 14.66 5.71 -31.82
N LEU A 39 14.54 6.15 -33.07
CA LEU A 39 13.86 7.39 -33.42
C LEU A 39 12.49 7.03 -33.99
N LEU A 40 11.41 7.33 -33.26
CA LEU A 40 10.05 6.93 -33.63
C LEU A 40 9.19 8.12 -34.03
N ALA A 41 8.31 7.89 -34.99
CA ALA A 41 7.27 8.83 -35.40
C ALA A 41 6.08 8.82 -34.41
N PRO A 42 5.26 9.89 -34.35
CA PRO A 42 4.14 10.02 -33.40
C PRO A 42 3.17 8.83 -33.38
N ASN A 43 2.85 8.25 -34.53
CA ASN A 43 1.95 7.12 -34.65
C ASN A 43 2.48 5.85 -33.96
N LEU A 44 3.78 5.55 -34.11
CA LEU A 44 4.42 4.42 -33.42
C LEU A 44 4.53 4.65 -31.92
N ILE A 45 4.76 5.89 -31.49
CA ILE A 45 4.80 6.25 -30.07
C ILE A 45 3.43 6.08 -29.44
N ASN A 46 2.39 6.60 -30.09
CA ASN A 46 1.01 6.44 -29.63
C ASN A 46 0.64 4.96 -29.57
N LEU A 47 1.01 4.15 -30.56
CA LEU A 47 0.78 2.70 -30.52
C LEU A 47 1.54 2.01 -29.37
N LEU A 48 2.82 2.33 -29.19
CA LEU A 48 3.63 1.84 -28.07
C LEU A 48 3.03 2.23 -26.71
N ASP A 49 2.41 3.42 -26.62
CA ASP A 49 1.68 3.87 -25.43
C ASP A 49 0.44 3.05 -25.10
N HIS A 50 -0.19 2.43 -26.10
CA HIS A 50 -1.34 1.55 -25.90
C HIS A 50 -0.93 0.13 -25.47
N CYS A 51 0.34 -0.25 -25.67
CA CYS A 51 0.84 -1.58 -25.39
C CYS A 51 1.28 -1.78 -23.92
N TRP A 52 0.60 -1.17 -22.94
CA TRP A 52 1.04 -1.15 -21.54
C TRP A 52 0.64 -2.38 -20.69
N THR A 53 -0.20 -3.27 -21.23
CA THR A 53 -0.57 -4.58 -20.63
C THR A 53 -0.22 -5.73 -21.60
N PHE A 54 -0.08 -6.94 -21.08
CA PHE A 54 0.10 -8.11 -21.95
C PHE A 54 -1.21 -8.46 -22.68
N ARG A 55 -1.19 -8.29 -24.00
CA ARG A 55 -2.29 -8.67 -24.91
C ARG A 55 -1.73 -9.30 -26.18
N THR A 56 -2.56 -10.05 -26.91
CA THR A 56 -2.18 -10.49 -28.26
C THR A 56 -2.03 -9.29 -29.20
N LEU A 57 -1.34 -9.46 -30.32
CA LEU A 57 -1.18 -8.38 -31.31
C LEU A 57 -2.54 -7.91 -31.85
N ASP A 58 -3.46 -8.85 -32.09
CA ASP A 58 -4.83 -8.53 -32.50
C ASP A 58 -5.56 -7.69 -31.44
N GLN A 59 -5.45 -8.04 -30.17
CA GLN A 59 -6.08 -7.30 -29.07
C GLN A 59 -5.49 -5.89 -28.90
N HIS A 60 -4.18 -5.72 -29.10
CA HIS A 60 -3.54 -4.40 -29.12
C HIS A 60 -4.04 -3.56 -30.29
N ALA A 61 -4.09 -4.15 -31.48
CA ALA A 61 -4.55 -3.46 -32.68
C ALA A 61 -6.03 -3.05 -32.57
N GLU A 62 -6.91 -3.95 -32.11
CA GLU A 62 -8.31 -3.63 -31.84
C GLU A 62 -8.48 -2.55 -30.76
N GLY A 63 -7.72 -2.66 -29.67
CA GLY A 63 -7.76 -1.69 -28.58
C GLY A 63 -7.35 -0.29 -29.03
N TRP A 64 -6.30 -0.20 -29.86
CA TRP A 64 -5.85 1.05 -30.45
C TRP A 64 -6.91 1.65 -31.38
N LEU A 65 -7.50 0.83 -32.27
CA LEU A 65 -8.56 1.27 -33.18
C LEU A 65 -9.76 1.84 -32.42
N ARG A 66 -10.23 1.16 -31.36
CA ARG A 66 -11.35 1.66 -30.54
C ARG A 66 -11.05 3.00 -29.87
N ALA A 67 -9.80 3.25 -29.51
CA ALA A 67 -9.40 4.48 -28.83
C ALA A 67 -9.15 5.66 -29.79
N HIS A 68 -8.80 5.39 -31.06
CA HIS A 68 -8.29 6.41 -31.99
C HIS A 68 -9.16 6.61 -33.24
N VAL A 69 -10.10 5.71 -33.51
CA VAL A 69 -11.02 5.80 -34.65
C VAL A 69 -12.41 6.17 -34.15
N ASN A 70 -12.96 7.27 -34.69
CA ASN A 70 -14.31 7.74 -34.38
C ASN A 70 -15.37 6.70 -34.82
N GLU A 71 -16.38 6.44 -33.98
CA GLU A 71 -17.49 5.51 -34.30
C GLU A 71 -18.25 5.87 -35.58
N SER A 72 -18.14 7.12 -36.04
CA SER A 72 -18.77 7.63 -37.25
C SER A 72 -18.13 7.17 -38.57
N GLN A 73 -17.01 6.45 -38.54
CA GLN A 73 -16.34 5.93 -39.75
C GLN A 73 -16.50 4.40 -39.87
N PRO A 74 -16.86 3.87 -41.05
CA PRO A 74 -16.97 2.42 -41.29
C PRO A 74 -15.68 1.67 -40.92
N ARG A 75 -15.79 0.57 -40.15
CA ARG A 75 -14.66 -0.32 -39.79
C ARG A 75 -13.87 -0.83 -41.00
N GLU A 76 -14.50 -0.91 -42.17
CA GLU A 76 -13.88 -1.31 -43.44
C GLU A 76 -12.78 -0.35 -43.92
N LEU A 77 -12.74 0.90 -43.43
CA LEU A 77 -11.72 1.91 -43.81
C LEU A 77 -10.48 1.93 -42.90
N ASN A 78 -10.48 1.20 -41.77
CA ASN A 78 -9.36 1.15 -40.83
C ASN A 78 -8.98 -0.31 -40.52
N PRO A 79 -8.28 -1.00 -41.44
CA PRO A 79 -7.95 -2.42 -41.26
C PRO A 79 -6.98 -2.63 -40.09
N VAL A 80 -7.12 -3.78 -39.42
CA VAL A 80 -6.23 -4.24 -38.33
C VAL A 80 -4.81 -4.53 -38.84
N ALA A 81 -4.68 -4.99 -40.10
CA ALA A 81 -3.42 -5.46 -40.67
C ALA A 81 -2.27 -4.41 -40.66
N PRO A 82 -2.47 -3.14 -41.08
CA PRO A 82 -1.42 -2.12 -40.96
C PRO A 82 -0.95 -1.85 -39.53
N ILE A 83 -1.82 -1.99 -38.52
CA ILE A 83 -1.42 -1.82 -37.11
C ILE A 83 -0.62 -3.03 -36.64
N HIS A 84 -1.00 -4.23 -37.08
CA HIS A 84 -0.26 -5.45 -36.80
C HIS A 84 1.19 -5.36 -37.31
N ASP A 85 1.41 -4.84 -38.53
CA ASP A 85 2.76 -4.63 -39.08
C ASP A 85 3.59 -3.64 -38.24
N LEU A 86 2.96 -2.57 -37.71
CA LEU A 86 3.62 -1.63 -36.81
C LEU A 86 3.95 -2.28 -35.46
N LEU A 87 3.08 -3.15 -34.93
CA LEU A 87 3.37 -3.90 -33.70
C LEU A 87 4.55 -4.87 -33.89
N LEU A 88 4.63 -5.54 -35.06
CA LEU A 88 5.77 -6.38 -35.40
C LEU A 88 7.08 -5.57 -35.46
N GLN A 89 7.06 -4.37 -36.04
CA GLN A 89 8.22 -3.46 -36.01
C GLN A 89 8.65 -3.11 -34.57
N LEU A 90 7.70 -2.89 -33.66
CA LEU A 90 8.01 -2.64 -32.25
C LEU A 90 8.60 -3.87 -31.54
N ILE A 91 8.19 -5.09 -31.92
CA ILE A 91 8.81 -6.34 -31.44
C ILE A 91 10.25 -6.46 -31.94
N GLU A 92 10.47 -6.28 -33.24
CA GLU A 92 11.81 -6.36 -33.85
C GLU A 92 12.77 -5.31 -33.28
N ALA A 93 12.25 -4.12 -32.95
CA ALA A 93 12.99 -3.07 -32.24
C ALA A 93 13.30 -3.42 -30.77
N GLY A 94 12.73 -4.50 -30.23
CA GLY A 94 12.84 -4.90 -28.83
C GLY A 94 12.14 -3.93 -27.87
N LEU A 95 11.13 -3.19 -28.36
CA LEU A 95 10.31 -2.28 -27.58
C LEU A 95 9.12 -3.00 -26.93
N LEU A 96 8.72 -4.15 -27.49
CA LEU A 96 7.76 -5.08 -26.90
C LEU A 96 8.45 -6.36 -26.43
N ILE A 97 8.04 -6.88 -25.27
CA ILE A 97 8.48 -8.16 -24.70
C ILE A 97 7.30 -9.14 -24.67
N SER A 98 7.56 -10.42 -24.95
CA SER A 98 6.52 -11.46 -24.85
C SER A 98 6.37 -12.00 -23.43
N ASP A 99 5.17 -12.42 -23.06
CA ASP A 99 4.94 -13.07 -21.76
C ASP A 99 5.69 -14.39 -21.67
N ARG A 100 5.81 -15.12 -22.79
CA ARG A 100 6.63 -16.33 -22.89
C ARG A 100 8.11 -16.10 -22.56
N ASP A 101 8.73 -15.06 -23.12
CA ASP A 101 10.14 -14.75 -22.84
C ASP A 101 10.36 -14.43 -21.37
N LEU A 102 9.43 -13.67 -20.78
CA LEU A 102 9.44 -13.34 -19.36
C LEU A 102 9.30 -14.61 -18.51
N LEU A 103 8.36 -15.49 -18.86
CA LEU A 103 8.13 -16.77 -18.17
C LEU A 103 9.36 -17.68 -18.21
N ASP A 104 9.94 -17.86 -19.39
CA ASP A 104 11.13 -18.70 -19.57
C ASP A 104 12.34 -18.11 -18.85
N GLN A 105 12.40 -16.78 -18.70
CA GLN A 105 13.40 -16.12 -17.87
C GLN A 105 13.15 -16.38 -16.38
N VAL A 106 11.92 -16.21 -15.88
CA VAL A 106 11.58 -16.48 -14.48
C VAL A 106 11.84 -17.95 -14.12
N ARG A 107 11.42 -18.93 -14.94
CA ARG A 107 11.67 -20.37 -14.74
C ARG A 107 13.15 -20.71 -14.64
N ARG A 108 13.96 -20.21 -15.58
CA ARG A 108 15.42 -20.42 -15.53
C ARG A 108 16.02 -19.89 -14.23
N LEU A 109 15.45 -18.82 -13.69
CA LEU A 109 15.91 -18.19 -12.46
C LEU A 109 15.38 -18.87 -11.19
N THR A 110 14.16 -19.45 -11.19
CA THR A 110 13.60 -20.21 -10.04
C THR A 110 14.37 -21.50 -9.80
N HIS A 111 14.70 -22.25 -10.86
CA HIS A 111 15.51 -23.48 -10.76
C HIS A 111 16.92 -23.26 -10.20
N ALA A 112 17.48 -22.06 -10.33
CA ALA A 112 18.77 -21.69 -9.74
C ALA A 112 18.66 -21.21 -8.27
N SER A 113 17.46 -20.86 -7.81
CA SER A 113 17.20 -20.22 -6.51
C SER A 113 16.99 -21.22 -5.35
N THR A 114 16.67 -22.47 -5.65
CA THR A 114 16.41 -23.56 -4.68
C THR A 114 17.60 -23.91 -3.77
N LEU A 115 18.75 -23.25 -3.93
CA LEU A 115 19.99 -23.50 -3.19
C LEU A 115 20.33 -22.45 -2.12
N LEU A 116 19.52 -21.41 -1.89
CA LEU A 116 19.92 -20.26 -1.07
C LEU A 116 19.04 -20.03 0.17
N HIS A 117 19.56 -20.46 1.32
CA HIS A 117 19.14 -20.21 2.71
C HIS A 117 17.70 -20.59 3.10
N PRO A 118 17.48 -21.12 4.33
CA PRO A 118 16.11 -21.30 4.83
C PRO A 118 15.39 -19.94 4.86
N PRO A 119 14.09 -19.89 4.50
CA PRO A 119 13.33 -18.65 4.55
C PRO A 119 13.36 -18.07 5.97
N ALA A 120 13.57 -16.77 6.08
CA ALA A 120 13.53 -16.10 7.37
C ALA A 120 12.11 -16.18 7.95
N SER A 121 12.01 -16.44 9.24
CA SER A 121 10.74 -16.52 9.96
C SER A 121 10.44 -15.23 10.72
N ILE A 122 9.16 -14.89 10.84
CA ILE A 122 8.66 -13.85 11.72
C ILE A 122 8.95 -14.28 13.17
N SER A 123 9.66 -13.42 13.90
CA SER A 123 10.06 -13.67 15.28
C SER A 123 9.26 -12.87 16.30
N THR A 124 8.56 -11.83 15.83
CA THR A 124 7.90 -10.85 16.69
C THR A 124 6.49 -10.53 16.20
N ILE A 125 5.54 -10.53 17.12
CA ILE A 125 4.18 -10.02 16.92
C ILE A 125 4.04 -8.73 17.73
N GLY A 126 3.88 -7.60 17.05
CA GLY A 126 3.59 -6.30 17.64
C GLY A 126 2.09 -6.06 17.71
N VAL A 127 1.58 -5.60 18.86
CA VAL A 127 0.17 -5.20 19.03
C VAL A 127 0.11 -3.74 19.45
N LEU A 128 -0.66 -2.94 18.71
CA LEU A 128 -0.89 -1.53 19.03
C LEU A 128 -2.19 -1.39 19.82
N THR A 129 -2.14 -0.66 20.93
CA THR A 129 -3.30 -0.45 21.80
C THR A 129 -3.39 0.99 22.30
N ARG A 130 -4.62 1.42 22.62
CA ARG A 130 -4.88 2.64 23.37
C ARG A 130 -6.23 2.54 24.07
N ASP A 131 -6.21 2.62 25.39
CA ASP A 131 -7.38 2.65 26.27
C ASP A 131 -8.36 1.47 26.07
N ARG A 132 -7.85 0.30 25.61
CA ARG A 132 -8.64 -0.88 25.19
C ARG A 132 -8.12 -2.21 25.76
N PRO A 133 -8.04 -2.37 27.09
CA PRO A 133 -7.44 -3.57 27.73
C PRO A 133 -8.14 -4.88 27.36
N ASP A 134 -9.48 -4.89 27.24
CA ASP A 134 -10.24 -6.10 26.92
C ASP A 134 -10.04 -6.53 25.46
N SER A 135 -10.02 -5.57 24.53
CA SER A 135 -9.74 -5.84 23.12
C SER A 135 -8.32 -6.40 22.97
N LEU A 136 -7.34 -5.75 23.60
CA LEU A 136 -5.95 -6.20 23.64
C LEU A 136 -5.82 -7.63 24.19
N ARG A 137 -6.49 -7.94 25.31
CA ARG A 137 -6.46 -9.28 25.92
C ARG A 137 -7.01 -10.33 24.94
N ARG A 138 -8.12 -10.04 24.26
CA ARG A 138 -8.73 -10.92 23.26
C ARG A 138 -7.81 -11.12 22.06
N CYS A 139 -7.25 -10.05 21.51
CA CYS A 139 -6.28 -10.09 20.42
C CYS A 139 -5.08 -10.97 20.79
N LEU A 140 -4.34 -10.61 21.85
CA LEU A 140 -3.14 -11.36 22.28
C LEU A 140 -3.43 -12.83 22.54
N THR A 141 -4.53 -13.15 23.24
CA THR A 141 -4.90 -14.55 23.52
C THR A 141 -5.04 -15.33 22.21
N SER A 142 -5.74 -14.77 21.21
CA SER A 142 -5.93 -15.46 19.92
C SER A 142 -4.64 -15.71 19.14
N TYR A 143 -3.72 -14.73 19.09
CA TYR A 143 -2.43 -14.90 18.39
C TYR A 143 -1.45 -15.79 19.17
N ILE A 144 -1.46 -15.75 20.50
CA ILE A 144 -0.68 -16.66 21.35
C ILE A 144 -1.12 -18.10 21.13
N GLU A 145 -2.43 -18.35 21.13
CA GLU A 145 -2.97 -19.68 20.87
C GLU A 145 -2.64 -20.17 19.46
N ASN A 146 -2.77 -19.31 18.44
CA ASN A 146 -2.36 -19.64 17.07
C ASN A 146 -0.88 -20.03 17.02
N GLY A 147 0.01 -19.21 17.59
CA GLY A 147 1.44 -19.47 17.63
C GLY A 147 1.77 -20.80 18.33
N LYS A 148 1.13 -21.09 19.47
CA LYS A 148 1.31 -22.36 20.19
C LYS A 148 0.89 -23.58 19.38
N ARG A 149 -0.27 -23.53 18.72
CA ARG A 149 -0.77 -24.64 17.87
C ARG A 149 0.20 -24.97 16.74
N HIS A 150 0.89 -23.96 16.21
CA HIS A 150 1.85 -24.12 15.12
C HIS A 150 3.32 -24.18 15.57
N GLY A 151 3.58 -24.39 16.87
CA GLY A 151 4.94 -24.55 17.40
C GLY A 151 5.83 -23.31 17.26
N ARG A 152 5.23 -22.12 17.14
CA ARG A 152 5.95 -20.85 17.00
C ARG A 152 6.45 -20.36 18.35
N ALA A 153 7.72 -19.97 18.39
CA ALA A 153 8.35 -19.29 19.53
C ALA A 153 8.51 -17.79 19.22
N CYS A 154 7.41 -17.04 19.30
CA CYS A 154 7.40 -15.60 19.03
C CYS A 154 7.53 -14.76 20.29
N ARG A 155 8.14 -13.59 20.16
CA ARG A 155 8.04 -12.49 21.13
C ARG A 155 6.78 -11.66 20.81
N PHE A 156 5.98 -11.39 21.83
CA PHE A 156 4.82 -10.50 21.74
C PHE A 156 5.21 -9.14 22.33
N VAL A 157 4.98 -8.06 21.60
CA VAL A 157 5.32 -6.70 22.03
C VAL A 157 4.09 -5.82 21.96
N VAL A 158 3.71 -5.22 23.07
CA VAL A 158 2.61 -4.27 23.13
C VAL A 158 3.16 -2.87 23.10
N MET A 159 2.76 -2.08 22.11
CA MET A 159 3.00 -0.63 22.08
C MET A 159 1.72 0.06 22.52
N ASP A 160 1.79 0.76 23.65
CA ASP A 160 0.64 1.38 24.30
C ASP A 160 0.70 2.90 24.23
N ASP A 161 -0.42 3.50 23.83
CA ASP A 161 -0.61 4.95 23.73
C ASP A 161 -1.69 5.47 24.70
N SER A 162 -2.07 4.66 25.70
CA SER A 162 -3.00 5.02 26.78
C SER A 162 -2.48 6.17 27.63
N GLN A 163 -3.34 7.16 27.88
CA GLN A 163 -2.92 8.44 28.48
C GLN A 163 -2.84 8.41 30.00
N SER A 164 -3.74 7.68 30.68
CA SER A 164 -3.76 7.61 32.14
C SER A 164 -2.76 6.58 32.67
N VAL A 165 -2.11 6.91 33.79
CA VAL A 165 -1.18 5.99 34.47
C VAL A 165 -1.92 4.74 34.95
N GLU A 166 -3.15 4.93 35.40
CA GLU A 166 -4.05 3.88 35.88
C GLU A 166 -4.34 2.85 34.79
N MET A 167 -4.66 3.31 33.56
CA MET A 167 -4.91 2.42 32.43
C MET A 167 -3.65 1.63 32.05
N ARG A 168 -2.49 2.31 31.98
CA ARG A 168 -1.21 1.64 31.69
C ARG A 168 -0.85 0.58 32.74
N ASN A 169 -1.07 0.88 34.02
CA ASN A 169 -0.84 -0.09 35.09
C ASN A 169 -1.80 -1.27 35.02
N HIS A 170 -3.07 -1.02 34.69
CA HIS A 170 -4.05 -2.08 34.46
C HIS A 170 -3.64 -2.99 33.29
N ILE A 171 -3.16 -2.42 32.18
CA ILE A 171 -2.63 -3.19 31.04
C ILE A 171 -1.40 -4.00 31.45
N ARG A 172 -0.41 -3.41 32.16
CA ARG A 172 0.76 -4.16 32.64
C ARG A 172 0.37 -5.35 33.52
N GLN A 173 -0.56 -5.15 34.46
CA GLN A 173 -1.08 -6.22 35.31
C GLN A 173 -1.73 -7.33 34.47
N MET A 174 -2.59 -6.95 33.52
CA MET A 174 -3.24 -7.89 32.61
C MET A 174 -2.22 -8.72 31.81
N LEU A 175 -1.16 -8.08 31.31
CA LEU A 175 -0.11 -8.76 30.57
C LEU A 175 0.68 -9.71 31.46
N GLY A 176 0.91 -9.37 32.73
CA GLY A 176 1.55 -10.25 33.71
C GLY A 176 0.74 -11.52 33.97
N GLU A 177 -0.57 -11.40 34.13
CA GLU A 177 -1.50 -12.55 34.23
C GLU A 177 -1.44 -13.41 32.97
N LEU A 178 -1.43 -12.79 31.79
CA LEU A 178 -1.38 -13.49 30.51
C LEU A 178 -0.04 -14.23 30.32
N ARG A 179 1.09 -13.60 30.68
CA ARG A 179 2.42 -14.22 30.67
C ARG A 179 2.46 -15.46 31.55
N ALA A 180 1.98 -15.34 32.80
CA ALA A 180 1.98 -16.46 33.75
C ALA A 180 1.12 -17.64 33.27
N ARG A 181 -0.03 -17.35 32.64
CA ARG A 181 -0.94 -18.36 32.12
C ARG A 181 -0.43 -19.04 30.85
N CYS A 182 0.19 -18.27 29.97
CA CYS A 182 0.52 -18.72 28.62
C CYS A 182 1.99 -19.07 28.41
N ASP A 183 2.90 -18.80 29.35
CA ASP A 183 4.35 -19.07 29.20
C ASP A 183 4.90 -18.57 27.85
N VAL A 184 4.75 -17.27 27.60
CA VAL A 184 5.20 -16.59 26.38
C VAL A 184 6.13 -15.43 26.70
N ASN A 185 6.98 -15.06 25.73
CA ASN A 185 7.79 -13.85 25.83
C ASN A 185 6.93 -12.62 25.53
N LEU A 186 6.54 -11.89 26.58
CA LEU A 186 5.73 -10.67 26.50
C LEU A 186 6.57 -9.46 26.92
N ALA A 187 6.52 -8.41 26.10
CA ALA A 187 7.11 -7.12 26.38
C ALA A 187 6.08 -6.00 26.16
N TYR A 188 6.28 -4.88 26.84
CA TYR A 188 5.37 -3.75 26.86
C TYR A 188 6.14 -2.43 26.78
N ALA A 189 5.57 -1.46 26.07
CA ALA A 189 6.05 -0.10 26.03
C ALA A 189 4.88 0.90 26.07
N GLY A 190 4.69 1.54 27.22
CA GLY A 190 3.83 2.69 27.39
C GLY A 190 4.62 4.00 27.40
N ARG A 191 4.01 5.06 27.94
CA ARG A 191 4.60 6.40 27.99
C ARG A 191 5.92 6.43 28.76
N GLU A 192 6.05 5.67 29.85
CA GLU A 192 7.27 5.61 30.66
C GLU A 192 8.43 4.93 29.94
N GLU A 193 8.19 3.78 29.33
CA GLU A 193 9.20 3.02 28.59
C GLU A 193 9.67 3.81 27.36
N LYS A 194 8.74 4.43 26.62
CA LYS A 194 9.06 5.31 25.49
C LYS A 194 9.93 6.51 25.91
N LYS A 195 9.66 7.15 27.05
CA LYS A 195 10.48 8.25 27.59
C LYS A 195 11.88 7.79 27.97
N GLY A 196 11.99 6.64 28.64
CA GLY A 196 13.29 6.05 28.98
C GLY A 196 14.12 5.74 27.73
N PHE A 197 13.49 5.17 26.71
CA PHE A 197 14.15 4.88 25.44
C PHE A 197 14.52 6.14 24.66
N ALA A 198 13.67 7.18 24.67
CA ALA A 198 13.98 8.48 24.08
C ALA A 198 15.25 9.10 24.69
N ALA A 199 15.38 9.05 26.02
CA ALA A 199 16.59 9.49 26.72
C ALA A 199 17.82 8.66 26.34
N ALA A 200 17.67 7.34 26.20
CA ALA A 200 18.75 6.45 25.76
C ALA A 200 19.20 6.74 24.32
N LEU A 201 18.26 6.99 23.40
CA LEU A 201 18.54 7.40 22.02
C LEU A 201 19.32 8.72 21.99
N ALA A 202 18.87 9.72 22.75
CA ALA A 202 19.53 11.02 22.84
C ALA A 202 20.94 10.93 23.45
N ALA A 203 21.16 10.04 24.42
CA ALA A 203 22.47 9.84 25.04
C ALA A 203 23.44 9.04 24.16
N ALA A 204 22.94 8.13 23.31
CA ALA A 204 23.75 7.24 22.50
C ALA A 204 24.00 7.75 21.06
N GLY A 205 23.29 8.79 20.63
CA GLY A 205 23.36 9.32 19.27
C GLY A 205 23.44 10.85 19.22
N ASP A 206 23.42 11.36 18.01
CA ASP A 206 23.48 12.78 17.63
C ASP A 206 22.14 13.27 17.04
N VAL A 207 21.08 12.46 17.16
CA VAL A 207 19.75 12.83 16.68
C VAL A 207 19.15 13.89 17.62
N PRO A 208 18.62 15.01 17.11
CA PRO A 208 18.00 16.04 17.93
C PRO A 208 16.83 15.50 18.77
N CYS A 209 16.75 15.89 20.05
CA CYS A 209 15.69 15.44 20.97
C CYS A 209 14.28 15.70 20.42
N GLU A 210 14.05 16.84 19.77
CA GLU A 210 12.77 17.18 19.15
C GLU A 210 12.32 16.20 18.06
N VAL A 211 13.27 15.57 17.35
CA VAL A 211 12.99 14.57 16.33
C VAL A 211 12.66 13.23 16.99
N ILE A 212 13.39 12.87 18.05
CA ILE A 212 13.12 11.67 18.86
C ILE A 212 11.71 11.77 19.47
N ASP A 213 11.39 12.93 20.06
CA ASP A 213 10.10 13.18 20.69
C ASP A 213 8.97 13.11 19.67
N PHE A 214 9.14 13.77 18.52
CA PHE A 214 8.16 13.70 17.44
C PHE A 214 7.96 12.27 16.94
N ALA A 215 9.03 11.47 16.80
CA ALA A 215 8.94 10.08 16.35
C ALA A 215 8.12 9.19 17.30
N LEU A 216 8.30 9.36 18.62
CA LEU A 216 7.76 8.47 19.65
C LEU A 216 6.46 8.96 20.29
N PHE A 217 6.17 10.26 20.22
CA PHE A 217 4.99 10.87 20.88
C PHE A 217 4.12 11.69 19.93
N GLY A 218 4.58 11.99 18.71
CA GLY A 218 3.85 12.84 17.76
C GLY A 218 3.59 14.25 18.31
N ILE A 219 2.40 14.78 18.06
CA ILE A 219 1.91 16.04 18.62
C ILE A 219 0.59 15.74 19.32
N GLU A 220 0.61 15.72 20.65
CA GLU A 220 -0.46 15.20 21.52
C GLU A 220 -1.80 15.93 21.28
N GLU A 221 -1.76 17.22 20.92
CA GLU A 221 -2.92 18.08 20.68
C GLU A 221 -3.79 17.68 19.46
N LEU A 222 -3.36 16.69 18.67
CA LEU A 222 -4.11 16.21 17.49
C LEU A 222 -4.85 14.90 17.70
N GLY A 223 -4.74 14.30 18.88
CA GLY A 223 -5.58 13.18 19.33
C GLY A 223 -5.31 11.81 18.70
N CYS A 224 -4.83 11.73 17.45
CA CYS A 224 -4.44 10.47 16.79
C CYS A 224 -2.92 10.38 16.66
N THR A 225 -2.31 9.41 17.35
CA THR A 225 -0.86 9.19 17.47
C THR A 225 -0.45 7.74 17.17
N VAL A 226 -1.31 7.02 16.43
CA VAL A 226 -1.06 5.62 16.04
C VAL A 226 0.25 5.46 15.26
N GLY A 227 0.61 6.43 14.41
CA GLY A 227 1.89 6.43 13.70
C GLY A 227 3.11 6.49 14.63
N ALA A 228 3.03 7.23 15.73
CA ALA A 228 4.09 7.26 16.75
C ALA A 228 4.26 5.88 17.41
N ASN A 229 3.14 5.19 17.64
CA ASN A 229 3.12 3.84 18.19
C ASN A 229 3.72 2.81 17.21
N ARG A 230 3.44 2.96 15.90
CA ARG A 230 4.08 2.17 14.83
C ARG A 230 5.58 2.45 14.73
N ASN A 231 6.01 3.71 14.88
CA ASN A 231 7.42 4.07 14.93
C ASN A 231 8.14 3.46 16.14
N ALA A 232 7.51 3.42 17.30
CA ALA A 232 8.05 2.72 18.46
C ALA A 232 8.29 1.23 18.15
N LEU A 233 7.35 0.56 17.47
CA LEU A 233 7.53 -0.82 17.02
C LEU A 233 8.70 -0.98 16.03
N LEU A 234 8.84 -0.06 15.06
CA LEU A 234 9.98 -0.06 14.13
C LEU A 234 11.33 0.09 14.87
N LEU A 235 11.39 0.91 15.93
CA LEU A 235 12.61 1.14 16.70
C LEU A 235 12.91 0.03 17.72
N ASP A 236 11.92 -0.72 18.17
CA ASP A 236 12.10 -1.88 19.05
C ASP A 236 12.61 -3.14 18.32
N THR A 237 12.34 -3.23 17.02
CA THR A 237 12.53 -4.44 16.21
C THR A 237 13.56 -4.36 15.06
N PRO A 238 14.59 -3.47 15.06
CA PRO A 238 15.51 -3.38 13.95
C PRO A 238 16.26 -4.71 13.76
N GLY A 239 16.26 -5.27 12.55
CA GLY A 239 16.85 -6.58 12.25
C GLY A 239 15.90 -7.78 12.32
N GLU A 240 14.60 -7.57 12.54
CA GLU A 240 13.60 -8.65 12.64
C GLU A 240 12.61 -8.64 11.47
N LEU A 241 12.00 -9.80 11.20
CA LEU A 241 10.71 -9.89 10.51
C LEU A 241 9.60 -9.80 11.56
N VAL A 242 8.62 -8.92 11.34
CA VAL A 242 7.60 -8.57 12.33
C VAL A 242 6.22 -8.71 11.71
N CYS A 243 5.28 -9.31 12.43
CA CYS A 243 3.85 -9.18 12.19
C CYS A 243 3.30 -8.12 13.14
N SER A 244 2.55 -7.15 12.63
CA SER A 244 1.96 -6.06 13.41
C SER A 244 0.45 -6.06 13.21
N VAL A 245 -0.26 -5.96 14.32
CA VAL A 245 -1.71 -6.12 14.37
C VAL A 245 -2.35 -5.06 15.27
N ASP A 246 -3.55 -4.62 14.91
CA ASP A 246 -4.36 -3.76 15.76
C ASP A 246 -5.03 -4.59 16.88
N ASP A 247 -5.23 -3.98 18.06
CA ASP A 247 -5.83 -4.62 19.25
C ASP A 247 -7.27 -5.11 19.07
N ASP A 248 -7.95 -4.71 18.00
CA ASP A 248 -9.29 -5.12 17.64
C ASP A 248 -9.32 -6.25 16.61
N THR A 249 -8.19 -6.91 16.36
CA THR A 249 -8.13 -8.12 15.54
C THR A 249 -8.24 -9.39 16.37
N VAL A 250 -8.78 -10.45 15.77
CA VAL A 250 -8.81 -11.80 16.34
C VAL A 250 -8.19 -12.74 15.32
N CYS A 251 -7.27 -13.61 15.76
CA CYS A 251 -6.55 -14.56 14.90
C CYS A 251 -7.45 -15.74 14.43
N HIS A 252 -8.59 -15.41 13.84
CA HIS A 252 -9.44 -16.31 13.08
C HIS A 252 -9.16 -16.10 11.60
N ILE A 253 -8.66 -17.16 10.95
CA ILE A 253 -8.19 -17.10 9.57
C ILE A 253 -9.26 -17.68 8.67
N ALA A 254 -9.56 -17.02 7.55
CA ALA A 254 -10.38 -17.58 6.50
C ALA A 254 -9.75 -17.36 5.12
N GLN A 255 -10.11 -18.18 4.14
CA GLN A 255 -9.74 -17.93 2.75
C GLN A 255 -10.58 -16.77 2.20
N ALA A 256 -9.99 -15.95 1.34
CA ALA A 256 -10.76 -14.97 0.58
C ALA A 256 -11.78 -15.67 -0.33
N PRO A 257 -12.97 -15.08 -0.57
CA PRO A 257 -13.91 -15.65 -1.52
C PRO A 257 -13.28 -15.75 -2.91
N GLN A 258 -13.48 -16.89 -3.58
CA GLN A 258 -12.92 -17.17 -4.91
C GLN A 258 -11.37 -17.14 -4.95
N MET A 259 -10.72 -17.52 -3.84
CA MET A 259 -9.27 -17.61 -3.74
C MET A 259 -8.69 -18.47 -4.88
N GLN A 260 -7.65 -17.92 -5.52
CA GLN A 260 -6.81 -18.55 -6.51
C GLN A 260 -5.39 -18.69 -5.94
N THR A 261 -4.60 -19.59 -6.52
CA THR A 261 -3.27 -19.95 -6.00
C THR A 261 -2.13 -19.29 -6.77
N GLU A 262 -2.41 -18.74 -7.94
CA GLU A 262 -1.44 -18.17 -8.86
C GLU A 262 -0.95 -16.81 -8.37
N LEU A 263 0.37 -16.59 -8.44
CA LEU A 263 0.99 -15.32 -8.07
C LEU A 263 0.81 -14.29 -9.19
N ALA A 264 0.25 -13.13 -8.87
CA ALA A 264 0.19 -12.00 -9.78
C ALA A 264 1.29 -10.96 -9.47
N PHE A 265 1.89 -10.42 -10.53
CA PHE A 265 2.73 -9.23 -10.47
C PHE A 265 1.95 -8.07 -11.10
N ASP A 266 1.65 -7.02 -10.33
CA ASP A 266 0.74 -5.96 -10.80
C ASP A 266 1.00 -4.58 -10.19
N ALA A 267 0.17 -3.63 -10.61
CA ALA A 267 -0.01 -2.31 -10.04
C ALA A 267 -1.29 -2.29 -9.17
N ALA A 268 -1.26 -2.96 -8.01
CA ALA A 268 -2.30 -3.32 -7.02
C ALA A 268 -3.68 -2.60 -6.90
N TRP A 269 -3.89 -1.38 -7.42
CA TRP A 269 -5.03 -0.57 -6.99
C TRP A 269 -6.41 -1.16 -7.33
N GLU A 270 -6.54 -1.85 -8.46
CA GLU A 270 -7.81 -2.49 -8.86
C GLU A 270 -8.00 -3.90 -8.26
N ALA A 271 -6.99 -4.45 -7.60
CA ALA A 271 -7.00 -5.84 -7.13
C ALA A 271 -7.79 -6.06 -5.84
N MET A 272 -8.04 -4.99 -5.06
CA MET A 272 -8.77 -5.09 -3.80
C MET A 272 -10.26 -5.29 -4.06
N LYS A 273 -10.80 -6.42 -3.60
CA LYS A 273 -12.20 -6.81 -3.74
C LYS A 273 -12.99 -6.57 -2.46
N PHE A 274 -14.26 -6.22 -2.64
CA PHE A 274 -15.19 -5.92 -1.55
C PHE A 274 -16.47 -6.75 -1.65
N TRP A 275 -16.95 -7.19 -0.48
CA TRP A 275 -18.28 -7.72 -0.23
C TRP A 275 -18.86 -6.97 0.96
N PHE A 276 -20.12 -6.56 0.87
CA PHE A 276 -20.75 -5.65 1.83
C PHE A 276 -21.80 -6.40 2.65
N PHE A 277 -21.86 -6.12 3.95
CA PHE A 277 -22.76 -6.79 4.86
C PHE A 277 -23.46 -5.79 5.78
N PRO A 278 -24.73 -6.03 6.14
CA PRO A 278 -25.48 -5.12 7.02
C PRO A 278 -24.98 -5.12 8.46
N ASN A 279 -24.31 -6.19 8.89
CA ASN A 279 -23.81 -6.34 10.25
C ASN A 279 -22.69 -7.38 10.33
N ARG A 280 -22.04 -7.42 11.50
CA ARG A 280 -20.93 -8.31 11.81
C ARG A 280 -21.26 -9.78 11.61
N ALA A 281 -22.42 -10.21 12.12
CA ALA A 281 -22.82 -11.62 12.09
C ALA A 281 -23.01 -12.11 10.65
N SER A 282 -23.56 -11.27 9.77
CA SER A 282 -23.66 -11.56 8.34
C SER A 282 -22.28 -11.67 7.68
N ALA A 283 -21.35 -10.77 8.01
CA ALA A 283 -19.99 -10.80 7.45
C ALA A 283 -19.21 -12.06 7.89
N THR A 284 -19.23 -12.40 9.17
CA THR A 284 -18.52 -13.58 9.68
C THR A 284 -19.16 -14.90 9.23
N SER A 285 -20.48 -14.95 9.05
CA SER A 285 -21.17 -16.13 8.51
C SER A 285 -20.90 -16.36 7.02
N ALA A 286 -20.41 -15.34 6.30
CA ALA A 286 -20.08 -15.44 4.88
C ALA A 286 -18.73 -16.12 4.60
N VAL A 287 -17.96 -16.41 5.65
CA VAL A 287 -16.66 -17.09 5.54
C VAL A 287 -16.63 -18.33 6.41
N SER A 288 -15.77 -19.29 6.04
CA SER A 288 -15.45 -20.43 6.89
C SER A 288 -14.08 -20.22 7.49
N PHE A 289 -14.02 -20.08 8.81
CA PHE A 289 -12.74 -20.00 9.51
C PHE A 289 -12.06 -21.37 9.49
N VAL A 290 -10.75 -21.35 9.26
CA VAL A 290 -9.90 -22.53 9.17
C VAL A 290 -8.76 -22.44 10.17
N GLU A 291 -8.22 -23.60 10.52
CA GLU A 291 -6.96 -23.68 11.23
C GLU A 291 -5.80 -23.38 10.26
N GLY A 292 -4.93 -22.45 10.63
CA GLY A 292 -3.80 -22.05 9.81
C GLY A 292 -2.81 -21.20 10.60
N ASP A 293 -1.54 -21.22 10.18
CA ASP A 293 -0.48 -20.42 10.79
C ASP A 293 -0.45 -19.04 10.13
N VAL A 294 -0.95 -18.01 10.82
CA VAL A 294 -1.04 -16.64 10.27
C VAL A 294 0.34 -16.10 9.88
N LEU A 295 1.39 -16.48 10.62
CA LEU A 295 2.76 -16.02 10.33
C LEU A 295 3.31 -16.71 9.09
N ALA A 296 3.04 -18.01 8.93
CA ALA A 296 3.42 -18.75 7.72
C ALA A 296 2.78 -18.13 6.47
N LEU A 297 1.56 -17.60 6.57
CA LEU A 297 0.91 -16.89 5.46
C LEU A 297 1.75 -15.68 5.02
N HIS A 298 2.13 -14.80 5.96
CA HIS A 298 2.98 -13.65 5.68
C HIS A 298 4.35 -14.06 5.11
N GLU A 299 4.98 -15.10 5.67
CA GLU A 299 6.29 -15.62 5.28
C GLU A 299 6.33 -16.21 3.84
N GLN A 300 5.19 -16.41 3.18
CA GLN A 300 5.14 -16.82 1.76
C GLN A 300 5.73 -15.76 0.83
N LEU A 301 5.62 -14.48 1.21
CA LEU A 301 6.13 -13.34 0.43
C LEU A 301 7.09 -12.47 1.24
N LEU A 302 6.87 -12.29 2.54
CA LEU A 302 7.59 -11.29 3.34
C LEU A 302 9.10 -11.52 3.35
N GLY A 303 9.85 -10.46 3.04
CA GLY A 303 11.29 -10.48 3.08
C GLY A 303 11.93 -11.39 2.03
N ARG A 304 11.17 -11.87 1.04
CA ARG A 304 11.66 -12.66 -0.10
C ARG A 304 11.97 -11.78 -1.31
N ASP A 305 12.96 -12.19 -2.10
CA ASP A 305 13.15 -11.59 -3.41
C ASP A 305 12.07 -12.03 -4.41
N LEU A 306 11.91 -11.32 -5.53
CA LEU A 306 10.83 -11.60 -6.49
C LEU A 306 10.89 -13.02 -7.07
N ARG A 307 12.08 -13.63 -7.17
CA ARG A 307 12.22 -15.01 -7.66
C ARG A 307 11.81 -16.02 -6.62
N GLN A 308 12.20 -15.80 -5.37
CA GLN A 308 11.77 -16.62 -4.24
C GLN A 308 10.24 -16.58 -4.13
N CYS A 309 9.61 -15.42 -4.35
CA CYS A 309 8.16 -15.33 -4.48
C CYS A 309 7.65 -16.18 -5.65
N ALA A 310 8.19 -16.01 -6.86
CA ALA A 310 7.77 -16.79 -8.02
C ALA A 310 7.89 -18.31 -7.81
N ALA A 311 8.99 -18.76 -7.20
CA ALA A 311 9.24 -20.17 -6.87
C ALA A 311 8.27 -20.72 -5.81
N THR A 312 7.86 -19.91 -4.82
CA THR A 312 6.87 -20.33 -3.81
C THR A 312 5.54 -20.74 -4.45
N PHE A 313 5.17 -20.08 -5.55
CA PHE A 313 3.87 -20.27 -6.23
C PHE A 313 4.03 -20.94 -7.61
N GLU A 314 5.18 -21.58 -7.87
CA GLU A 314 5.38 -22.37 -9.07
C GLU A 314 4.55 -23.66 -8.98
N SER A 315 3.68 -23.89 -9.96
CA SER A 315 2.88 -25.11 -10.05
C SER A 315 3.66 -26.20 -10.80
N GLU A 316 3.66 -27.43 -10.28
CA GLU A 316 4.27 -28.61 -10.93
C GLU A 316 3.53 -29.06 -12.22
N VAL A 317 2.45 -28.37 -12.62
CA VAL A 317 1.67 -28.74 -13.80
C VAL A 317 2.50 -28.46 -15.07
N ASN A 318 3.03 -29.55 -15.64
CA ASN A 318 3.90 -29.65 -16.81
C ASN A 318 3.40 -29.04 -18.14
N ASN A 319 2.36 -28.19 -18.14
CA ASN A 319 1.97 -27.46 -19.34
C ASN A 319 1.06 -26.27 -18.98
N SER A 320 1.33 -25.13 -19.63
CA SER A 320 0.64 -23.82 -19.53
C SER A 320 0.98 -22.97 -18.29
N ASN A 321 0.79 -21.66 -18.43
CA ASN A 321 1.22 -20.57 -17.54
C ASN A 321 0.53 -20.55 -16.16
N ALA A 322 0.15 -21.71 -15.62
CA ALA A 322 -0.81 -21.91 -14.53
C ALA A 322 -0.32 -21.49 -13.12
N GLY A 323 0.81 -20.80 -13.01
CA GLY A 323 1.35 -20.33 -11.72
C GLY A 323 1.45 -18.82 -11.59
N TRP A 324 1.53 -18.07 -12.70
CA TRP A 324 1.88 -16.64 -12.67
C TRP A 324 1.03 -15.78 -13.61
N HIS A 325 0.63 -14.60 -13.14
CA HIS A 325 -0.11 -13.60 -13.91
C HIS A 325 0.69 -12.30 -14.05
N PHE A 326 0.76 -11.79 -15.28
CA PHE A 326 1.55 -10.59 -15.63
C PHE A 326 0.72 -9.47 -16.26
N ASP A 327 -0.61 -9.58 -16.31
CA ASP A 327 -1.46 -8.73 -17.16
C ASP A 327 -1.32 -7.23 -16.88
N GLU A 328 -0.96 -6.85 -15.64
CA GLU A 328 -0.84 -5.47 -15.17
C GLU A 328 0.58 -5.11 -14.68
N VAL A 329 1.60 -5.85 -15.12
CA VAL A 329 2.99 -5.59 -14.68
C VAL A 329 3.48 -4.27 -15.25
N ASN A 330 3.96 -3.39 -14.39
CA ASN A 330 4.61 -2.16 -14.84
C ASN A 330 6.06 -2.40 -15.30
N ALA A 331 6.56 -1.47 -16.11
CA ALA A 331 7.93 -1.45 -16.62
C ALA A 331 9.02 -1.66 -15.55
N ARG A 332 8.83 -1.12 -14.34
CA ARG A 332 9.75 -1.29 -13.19
C ARG A 332 9.80 -2.76 -12.73
N SER A 333 8.64 -3.38 -12.56
CA SER A 333 8.50 -4.75 -12.09
C SER A 333 9.05 -5.74 -13.11
N LEU A 334 8.82 -5.50 -14.41
CA LEU A 334 9.47 -6.25 -15.49
C LEU A 334 10.99 -6.19 -15.38
N ARG A 335 11.55 -4.98 -15.32
CA ARG A 335 12.99 -4.76 -15.22
C ARG A 335 13.59 -5.44 -13.99
N ASP A 336 12.94 -5.33 -12.83
CA ASP A 336 13.44 -5.90 -11.58
C ASP A 336 13.38 -7.43 -11.59
N LEU A 337 12.31 -8.04 -12.12
CA LEU A 337 12.23 -9.48 -12.37
C LEU A 337 13.38 -9.97 -13.27
N GLN A 338 13.67 -9.23 -14.34
CA GLN A 338 14.69 -9.62 -15.32
C GLN A 338 16.12 -9.49 -14.79
N HIS A 339 16.39 -8.48 -13.97
CA HIS A 339 17.71 -8.24 -13.37
C HIS A 339 17.90 -8.86 -12.00
N ASN A 340 16.94 -9.69 -11.56
CA ASN A 340 16.97 -10.30 -10.24
C ASN A 340 17.14 -9.24 -9.13
N ARG A 341 16.23 -8.28 -9.13
CA ARG A 341 16.10 -7.23 -8.12
C ARG A 341 14.71 -7.30 -7.52
N GLY A 342 14.49 -6.56 -6.44
CA GLY A 342 13.19 -6.49 -5.80
C GLY A 342 13.08 -7.40 -4.59
N ARG A 343 12.58 -6.86 -3.49
CA ARG A 343 12.24 -7.59 -2.26
C ARG A 343 10.91 -7.12 -1.73
N VAL A 344 10.09 -8.05 -1.26
CA VAL A 344 8.83 -7.74 -0.59
C VAL A 344 9.14 -7.24 0.83
N LEU A 345 8.93 -5.94 1.07
CA LEU A 345 9.25 -5.28 2.34
C LEU A 345 8.07 -5.30 3.32
N ALA A 346 6.85 -5.42 2.81
CA ALA A 346 5.64 -5.51 3.61
C ALA A 346 4.65 -6.50 3.00
N THR A 347 3.85 -7.15 3.83
CA THR A 347 2.80 -8.06 3.40
C THR A 347 1.48 -7.77 4.10
N PHE A 348 0.36 -7.94 3.42
CA PHE A 348 -0.98 -7.68 3.96
C PHE A 348 -1.90 -8.87 3.75
N THR A 349 -2.75 -9.14 4.74
CA THR A 349 -3.94 -9.98 4.58
C THR A 349 -5.16 -9.10 4.34
N GLY A 350 -6.22 -9.69 3.82
CA GLY A 350 -7.56 -9.11 3.88
C GLY A 350 -8.17 -9.18 5.29
N ILE A 351 -9.37 -8.65 5.41
CA ILE A 351 -10.17 -8.71 6.64
C ILE A 351 -11.60 -9.19 6.37
N VAL A 352 -12.21 -9.71 7.43
CA VAL A 352 -13.66 -9.86 7.56
C VAL A 352 -14.11 -9.13 8.82
N GLY A 353 -15.12 -8.27 8.71
CA GLY A 353 -15.58 -7.42 9.80
C GLY A 353 -15.52 -5.93 9.45
N ASP A 354 -15.07 -5.10 10.38
CA ASP A 354 -15.02 -3.65 10.18
C ASP A 354 -14.05 -3.32 9.04
N SER A 355 -14.41 -2.38 8.18
CA SER A 355 -13.62 -2.06 6.99
C SER A 355 -12.26 -1.44 7.30
N GLY A 356 -12.07 -0.86 8.48
CA GLY A 356 -10.92 -0.01 8.81
C GLY A 356 -10.85 1.29 8.00
N LEU A 357 -11.80 1.54 7.08
CA LEU A 357 -11.81 2.72 6.23
C LEU A 357 -12.58 3.86 6.88
N HIS A 358 -12.07 5.09 6.75
CA HIS A 358 -12.70 6.26 7.35
C HIS A 358 -14.01 6.67 6.65
N SER A 359 -14.12 6.48 5.34
CA SER A 359 -15.27 6.87 4.52
C SER A 359 -15.49 5.86 3.39
N PRO A 360 -16.74 5.64 2.94
CA PRO A 360 -17.05 4.77 1.81
C PRO A 360 -16.79 5.45 0.45
N VAL A 361 -16.18 6.65 0.40
CA VAL A 361 -15.95 7.40 -0.85
C VAL A 361 -15.19 6.59 -1.91
N ASN A 362 -14.27 5.73 -1.48
CA ASN A 362 -13.50 4.88 -2.39
C ASN A 362 -14.37 3.83 -3.09
N TYR A 363 -15.58 3.53 -2.58
CA TYR A 363 -16.51 2.61 -3.23
C TYR A 363 -17.05 3.18 -4.54
N LEU A 364 -17.05 4.50 -4.72
CA LEU A 364 -17.40 5.15 -5.98
C LEU A 364 -16.46 4.76 -7.13
N LEU A 365 -15.24 4.32 -6.79
CA LEU A 365 -14.18 3.96 -7.73
C LEU A 365 -14.18 2.48 -8.10
N LEU A 366 -15.03 1.67 -7.47
CA LEU A 366 -15.03 0.23 -7.69
C LEU A 366 -15.42 -0.10 -9.14
N SER A 367 -14.72 -1.09 -9.68
CA SER A 367 -14.95 -1.70 -10.98
C SER A 367 -15.19 -3.21 -10.84
N GLY A 368 -15.45 -3.89 -11.95
CA GLY A 368 -15.57 -5.34 -12.01
C GLY A 368 -16.58 -5.94 -11.01
N ASP A 369 -16.22 -7.08 -10.42
CA ASP A 369 -17.11 -7.83 -9.52
C ASP A 369 -17.49 -7.05 -8.25
N SER A 370 -16.56 -6.25 -7.72
CA SER A 370 -16.83 -5.43 -6.53
C SER A 370 -17.88 -4.37 -6.81
N ARG A 371 -17.82 -3.75 -8.01
CA ARG A 371 -18.87 -2.85 -8.47
C ARG A 371 -20.20 -3.59 -8.65
N GLN A 372 -20.19 -4.74 -9.30
CA GLN A 372 -21.41 -5.53 -9.50
C GLN A 372 -22.11 -5.85 -8.17
N ARG A 373 -21.34 -6.19 -7.13
CA ARG A 373 -21.87 -6.37 -5.76
C ARG A 373 -22.37 -5.06 -5.15
N LEU A 374 -21.62 -3.97 -5.29
CA LEU A 374 -21.99 -2.65 -4.75
C LEU A 374 -23.32 -2.15 -5.30
N ILE A 375 -23.60 -2.37 -6.58
CA ILE A 375 -24.75 -1.82 -7.30
C ILE A 375 -25.83 -2.86 -7.64
N ALA A 376 -25.79 -4.03 -7.01
CA ALA A 376 -26.74 -5.12 -7.28
C ALA A 376 -28.20 -4.67 -7.01
N SER A 377 -28.40 -3.86 -5.98
CA SER A 377 -29.65 -3.16 -5.68
C SER A 377 -29.36 -1.82 -4.98
N GLU A 378 -30.37 -0.96 -4.87
CA GLU A 378 -30.25 0.27 -4.06
C GLU A 378 -30.05 -0.05 -2.56
N GLU A 379 -30.65 -1.13 -2.07
CA GLU A 379 -30.49 -1.60 -0.69
C GLU A 379 -29.04 -2.05 -0.41
N ASP A 380 -28.43 -2.78 -1.35
CA ASP A 380 -27.03 -3.20 -1.24
C ASP A 380 -26.08 -1.99 -1.24
N TYR A 381 -26.36 -1.00 -2.08
CA TYR A 381 -25.60 0.24 -2.14
C TYR A 381 -25.71 1.04 -0.83
N LEU A 382 -26.92 1.19 -0.30
CA LEU A 382 -27.14 1.85 0.98
C LEU A 382 -26.47 1.10 2.13
N THR A 383 -26.52 -0.23 2.13
CA THR A 383 -25.82 -1.07 3.09
C THR A 383 -24.31 -0.83 3.04
N ALA A 384 -23.72 -0.84 1.85
CA ALA A 384 -22.30 -0.58 1.66
C ALA A 384 -21.88 0.84 2.14
N CYS A 385 -22.75 1.84 1.95
CA CYS A 385 -22.46 3.22 2.33
C CYS A 385 -22.80 3.56 3.78
N THR A 386 -23.41 2.66 4.56
CA THR A 386 -23.81 2.90 5.95
C THR A 386 -23.15 1.93 6.94
N SER A 387 -23.13 0.65 6.62
CA SER A 387 -22.41 -0.37 7.38
C SER A 387 -20.91 -0.29 7.10
N ARG A 388 -20.11 -0.61 8.13
CA ARG A 388 -18.67 -0.82 7.98
C ARG A 388 -18.29 -2.28 7.84
N GLU A 389 -19.27 -3.19 7.84
CA GLU A 389 -19.04 -4.62 7.86
C GLU A 389 -18.83 -5.15 6.44
N VAL A 390 -17.61 -5.63 6.16
CA VAL A 390 -17.16 -6.04 4.83
C VAL A 390 -16.30 -7.29 4.89
N ILE A 391 -16.20 -7.98 3.75
CA ILE A 391 -14.97 -8.70 3.40
C ILE A 391 -14.19 -7.77 2.49
N ARG A 392 -12.93 -7.54 2.82
CA ARG A 392 -12.00 -6.75 2.01
C ARG A 392 -10.74 -7.56 1.79
N ALA A 393 -10.51 -7.99 0.56
CA ALA A 393 -9.49 -8.98 0.26
C ALA A 393 -9.03 -8.92 -1.19
N ILE A 394 -7.90 -9.56 -1.48
CA ILE A 394 -7.54 -9.92 -2.86
C ILE A 394 -7.99 -11.36 -3.14
N ASP A 395 -8.10 -11.72 -4.41
CA ASP A 395 -8.45 -13.08 -4.83
C ASP A 395 -7.26 -14.03 -5.03
N ARG A 396 -6.03 -13.53 -5.09
CA ARG A 396 -4.83 -14.35 -5.29
C ARG A 396 -3.59 -13.66 -4.72
N PRO A 397 -2.50 -14.39 -4.39
CA PRO A 397 -1.25 -13.78 -3.95
C PRO A 397 -0.75 -12.75 -4.96
N ARG A 398 -0.34 -11.56 -4.50
CA ARG A 398 0.10 -10.47 -5.36
C ARG A 398 1.38 -9.84 -4.87
N VAL A 399 2.25 -9.46 -5.80
CA VAL A 399 3.43 -8.62 -5.55
C VAL A 399 3.31 -7.36 -6.40
N SER A 400 3.32 -6.21 -5.73
CA SER A 400 3.08 -4.91 -6.36
C SER A 400 4.12 -3.88 -5.94
N ALA A 401 4.47 -3.01 -6.89
CA ALA A 401 5.30 -1.83 -6.63
C ALA A 401 4.49 -0.64 -6.10
N ASN A 402 3.15 -0.71 -6.18
CA ASN A 402 2.24 0.31 -5.68
C ASN A 402 1.72 -0.08 -4.30
N ALA A 403 1.75 0.91 -3.39
CA ALA A 403 1.24 0.76 -2.05
C ALA A 403 -0.29 0.93 -2.02
N TRP A 404 -0.97 -0.10 -1.56
CA TRP A 404 -2.28 -0.01 -0.93
C TRP A 404 -2.11 -0.50 0.50
N CYS A 405 -2.05 0.42 1.46
CA CYS A 405 -1.68 0.11 2.83
C CYS A 405 -2.89 0.34 3.74
N VAL A 406 -3.45 -0.73 4.29
CA VAL A 406 -4.30 -0.63 5.47
C VAL A 406 -3.75 -1.57 6.53
N THR A 407 -3.18 -0.98 7.56
CA THR A 407 -2.24 -1.65 8.49
C THR A 407 -2.91 -2.36 9.67
N THR A 408 -4.06 -3.00 9.42
CA THR A 408 -4.84 -3.76 10.42
C THR A 408 -4.13 -5.05 10.84
N VAL A 409 -3.66 -5.83 9.85
CA VAL A 409 -2.82 -7.02 10.04
C VAL A 409 -1.82 -7.05 8.88
N TYR A 410 -0.55 -6.86 9.19
CA TYR A 410 0.50 -6.77 8.17
C TYR A 410 1.85 -7.24 8.71
N GLY A 411 2.67 -7.79 7.82
CA GLY A 411 4.06 -8.11 8.09
C GLY A 411 5.00 -7.05 7.50
N PHE A 412 6.13 -6.78 8.14
CA PHE A 412 7.18 -5.93 7.57
C PHE A 412 8.60 -6.48 7.83
N ASP A 413 9.51 -6.22 6.89
CA ASP A 413 10.91 -6.64 6.93
C ASP A 413 11.80 -5.53 7.48
N ASN A 414 11.94 -5.50 8.80
CA ASN A 414 12.74 -4.50 9.50
C ASN A 414 14.25 -4.83 9.52
N ARG A 415 14.70 -5.80 8.73
CA ARG A 415 16.14 -6.02 8.47
C ARG A 415 16.68 -4.95 7.52
N ARG A 416 15.80 -4.33 6.74
CA ARG A 416 16.06 -3.16 5.91
C ARG A 416 15.58 -1.90 6.65
N VAL A 417 16.21 -0.75 6.39
CA VAL A 417 15.78 0.53 6.97
C VAL A 417 14.50 0.98 6.26
N LEU A 418 13.34 0.70 6.87
CA LEU A 418 12.03 1.17 6.41
C LEU A 418 11.82 2.63 6.85
N PRO A 419 11.07 3.47 6.11
CA PRO A 419 10.74 4.82 6.55
C PRO A 419 9.83 4.82 7.78
N PRO A 420 9.80 5.93 8.55
CA PRO A 420 8.87 6.12 9.64
C PRO A 420 7.45 6.34 9.11
N PHE A 421 6.46 6.00 9.94
CA PHE A 421 5.10 6.49 9.80
C PHE A 421 5.06 7.99 10.16
N MET A 422 4.14 8.74 9.55
CA MET A 422 3.79 10.06 10.05
C MET A 422 3.25 9.89 11.48
N PRO A 423 3.90 10.44 12.53
CA PRO A 423 3.57 10.09 13.91
C PRO A 423 2.14 10.45 14.35
N MET A 424 1.45 11.29 13.60
CA MET A 424 0.19 11.90 13.99
C MET A 424 -0.80 12.04 12.83
N GLY A 425 -2.09 12.11 13.18
CA GLY A 425 -3.18 12.23 12.23
C GLY A 425 -3.62 10.88 11.66
N TRP A 426 -4.65 10.92 10.82
CA TRP A 426 -5.16 9.74 10.11
C TRP A 426 -4.45 9.56 8.77
N GLY A 427 -4.41 8.34 8.23
CA GLY A 427 -3.81 8.05 6.92
C GLY A 427 -2.29 7.99 6.97
N GLU A 428 -1.75 7.68 8.15
CA GLU A 428 -0.32 7.47 8.37
C GLU A 428 0.22 6.26 7.60
N ASP A 429 -0.62 5.26 7.34
CA ASP A 429 -0.33 4.08 6.53
C ASP A 429 -0.23 4.40 5.03
N ASP A 430 -1.11 5.25 4.51
CA ASP A 430 -1.00 5.80 3.15
C ASP A 430 0.32 6.57 2.98
N VAL A 431 0.65 7.45 3.94
CA VAL A 431 1.90 8.22 3.92
C VAL A 431 3.11 7.30 4.00
N TRP A 432 3.07 6.28 4.87
CA TRP A 432 4.14 5.29 5.00
C TRP A 432 4.34 4.47 3.73
N GLY A 433 3.25 3.98 3.12
CA GLY A 433 3.28 3.24 1.86
C GLY A 433 3.87 4.06 0.71
N PHE A 434 3.43 5.31 0.56
CA PHE A 434 3.97 6.20 -0.46
C PHE A 434 5.45 6.56 -0.21
N THR A 435 5.82 6.77 1.05
CA THR A 435 7.22 7.02 1.43
C THR A 435 8.10 5.81 1.16
N MET A 436 7.62 4.59 1.45
CA MET A 436 8.31 3.34 1.07
C MET A 436 8.51 3.26 -0.43
N GLN A 437 7.46 3.50 -1.23
CA GLN A 437 7.54 3.45 -2.69
C GLN A 437 8.54 4.46 -3.26
N THR A 438 8.68 5.62 -2.60
CA THR A 438 9.58 6.71 -3.00
C THR A 438 11.04 6.41 -2.61
N CYS A 439 11.26 5.88 -1.40
CA CYS A 439 12.59 5.69 -0.82
C CYS A 439 13.23 4.34 -1.15
N CYS A 440 12.43 3.28 -1.31
CA CYS A 440 12.89 1.91 -1.53
C CYS A 440 12.70 1.52 -3.01
N GLU A 441 13.70 1.80 -3.85
CA GLU A 441 13.62 1.62 -5.31
C GLU A 441 13.36 0.17 -5.76
N ASP A 442 13.74 -0.82 -4.97
CA ASP A 442 13.48 -2.25 -5.20
C ASP A 442 12.62 -2.83 -4.07
N GLY A 443 11.88 -1.99 -3.35
CA GLY A 443 10.88 -2.41 -2.37
C GLY A 443 9.52 -2.72 -3.00
N TYR A 444 8.94 -3.84 -2.63
CA TYR A 444 7.61 -4.30 -3.08
C TYR A 444 6.68 -4.57 -1.90
N PHE A 445 5.39 -4.58 -2.18
CA PHE A 445 4.32 -4.95 -1.27
C PHE A 445 3.74 -6.29 -1.70
N GLY A 446 3.57 -7.21 -0.74
CA GLY A 446 2.92 -8.49 -0.93
C GLY A 446 1.49 -8.44 -0.40
N TYR A 447 0.56 -9.03 -1.12
CA TYR A 447 -0.83 -9.17 -0.68
C TYR A 447 -1.18 -10.64 -0.71
N LEU A 448 -1.89 -11.11 0.32
CA LEU A 448 -2.27 -12.50 0.51
C LEU A 448 -3.80 -12.66 0.52
N PRO A 449 -4.37 -13.65 -0.20
CA PRO A 449 -5.82 -13.86 -0.31
C PRO A 449 -6.40 -14.59 0.91
N TRP A 450 -5.99 -14.14 2.10
CA TRP A 450 -6.40 -14.66 3.39
C TRP A 450 -7.02 -13.53 4.20
N LEU A 451 -7.95 -13.87 5.06
CA LEU A 451 -8.71 -12.94 5.89
C LEU A 451 -8.35 -13.15 7.34
N VAL A 452 -8.26 -12.05 8.08
CA VAL A 452 -8.26 -12.05 9.54
C VAL A 452 -9.49 -11.31 10.05
N GLU A 453 -10.09 -11.78 11.14
CA GLU A 453 -11.23 -11.11 11.74
C GLU A 453 -10.82 -9.76 12.35
N HIS A 454 -11.49 -8.68 11.94
CA HIS A 454 -11.26 -7.32 12.47
C HIS A 454 -12.50 -6.84 13.23
N ALA A 455 -12.53 -7.06 14.54
CA ALA A 455 -13.65 -6.95 15.47
C ALA A 455 -13.47 -5.87 16.55
N PRO A 456 -13.57 -4.57 16.19
CA PRO A 456 -13.66 -3.51 17.18
C PRO A 456 -14.78 -3.78 18.20
N PRO A 457 -14.56 -3.42 19.48
CA PRO A 457 -15.57 -3.63 20.52
C PRO A 457 -16.85 -2.81 20.27
N GLU A 458 -16.71 -1.67 19.61
CA GLU A 458 -17.81 -0.79 19.24
C GLU A 458 -18.31 -1.10 17.83
N THR A 459 -19.62 -1.10 17.64
CA THR A 459 -20.21 -1.07 16.30
C THR A 459 -20.02 0.31 15.70
N ARG A 460 -19.29 0.40 14.59
CA ARG A 460 -19.03 1.65 13.87
C ARG A 460 -19.88 1.70 12.61
N ILE A 461 -20.37 2.88 12.26
CA ILE A 461 -21.14 3.13 11.03
C ILE A 461 -20.56 4.30 10.26
N TYR A 462 -20.88 4.40 8.97
CA TYR A 462 -20.65 5.60 8.18
C TYR A 462 -21.81 6.57 8.35
N PRO A 463 -21.54 7.82 8.79
CA PRO A 463 -22.54 8.88 8.75
C PRO A 463 -23.10 9.10 7.32
N PRO A 464 -24.38 9.48 7.16
CA PRO A 464 -24.99 9.68 5.83
C PRO A 464 -24.25 10.67 4.92
N ASP A 465 -23.53 11.65 5.50
CA ASP A 465 -22.79 12.67 4.77
C ASP A 465 -21.30 12.33 4.54
N SER A 466 -20.88 11.09 4.82
CA SER A 466 -19.46 10.66 4.73
C SER A 466 -18.84 10.85 3.35
N ILE A 467 -19.60 10.60 2.27
CA ILE A 467 -19.13 10.77 0.88
C ILE A 467 -18.94 12.26 0.57
N THR A 468 -19.88 13.11 1.00
CA THR A 468 -19.79 14.56 0.77
C THR A 468 -18.65 15.16 1.59
N LYS A 469 -18.50 14.79 2.86
CA LYS A 469 -17.41 15.25 3.74
C LYS A 469 -16.03 14.82 3.23
N ALA A 470 -15.93 13.72 2.50
CA ALA A 470 -14.68 13.26 1.91
C ALA A 470 -14.11 14.19 0.83
N ALA A 471 -14.89 15.19 0.36
CA ALA A 471 -14.36 16.26 -0.51
C ALA A 471 -13.47 17.27 0.23
N THR A 472 -13.46 17.26 1.56
CA THR A 472 -12.57 18.11 2.37
C THR A 472 -11.20 17.46 2.56
N LEU A 473 -10.15 18.28 2.55
CA LEU A 473 -8.78 17.79 2.69
C LEU A 473 -8.42 17.47 4.13
N ARG A 474 -7.56 16.48 4.30
CA ARG A 474 -6.89 16.13 5.56
C ARG A 474 -5.38 16.26 5.44
N ASN A 475 -4.70 16.31 6.59
CA ASN A 475 -3.26 16.53 6.64
C ASN A 475 -2.47 15.49 5.83
N PHE A 476 -2.86 14.21 5.86
CA PHE A 476 -2.17 13.18 5.09
C PHE A 476 -2.24 13.40 3.58
N GLN A 477 -3.35 13.93 3.05
CA GLN A 477 -3.47 14.23 1.62
C GLN A 477 -2.54 15.36 1.21
N ILE A 478 -2.30 16.33 2.09
CA ILE A 478 -1.31 17.40 1.91
C ILE A 478 0.09 16.80 1.91
N LEU A 479 0.42 15.93 2.88
CA LEU A 479 1.71 15.23 2.89
C LEU A 479 1.94 14.42 1.62
N LEU A 480 0.95 13.66 1.16
CA LEU A 480 1.05 12.91 -0.09
C LEU A 480 1.27 13.84 -1.30
N ALA A 481 0.69 15.05 -1.32
CA ALA A 481 0.95 16.03 -2.37
C ALA A 481 2.41 16.54 -2.34
N CYS A 482 2.95 16.82 -1.15
CA CYS A 482 4.36 17.19 -0.97
C CYS A 482 5.31 16.05 -1.34
N LEU A 483 4.98 14.81 -1.00
CA LEU A 483 5.76 13.63 -1.37
C LEU A 483 5.75 13.44 -2.90
N ALA A 484 4.61 13.64 -3.55
CA ALA A 484 4.49 13.54 -5.00
C ALA A 484 5.23 14.66 -5.77
N SER A 485 5.58 15.78 -5.12
CA SER A 485 6.38 16.84 -5.74
C SER A 485 7.89 16.57 -5.72
N PHE A 486 8.33 15.57 -4.93
CA PHE A 486 9.74 15.21 -4.83
C PHE A 486 10.28 14.62 -6.16
N GLN A 487 11.45 15.11 -6.56
CA GLN A 487 12.20 14.56 -7.70
C GLN A 487 13.32 13.66 -7.18
N ILE A 488 13.29 12.40 -7.60
CA ILE A 488 14.30 11.42 -7.21
C ILE A 488 15.67 11.86 -7.76
N PRO A 489 16.71 11.97 -6.90
CA PRO A 489 18.06 12.27 -7.36
C PRO A 489 18.57 11.23 -8.36
N PRO A 490 19.27 11.65 -9.44
CA PRO A 490 19.82 10.71 -10.41
C PRO A 490 20.96 9.88 -9.79
N GLY A 491 21.03 8.59 -10.17
CA GLY A 491 22.12 7.68 -9.80
C GLY A 491 21.76 6.64 -8.75
N PRO A 492 22.66 5.67 -8.49
CA PRO A 492 22.47 4.69 -7.43
C PRO A 492 22.64 5.39 -6.08
N VAL A 493 21.52 5.58 -5.39
CA VAL A 493 21.47 6.09 -4.01
C VAL A 493 20.78 5.03 -3.16
N SER A 494 21.36 4.74 -2.00
CA SER A 494 20.77 3.84 -1.00
C SER A 494 19.44 4.37 -0.49
N ASP A 495 18.63 3.49 0.10
CA ASP A 495 17.36 3.88 0.72
C ASP A 495 17.52 4.99 1.75
N SER A 496 18.58 4.93 2.55
CA SER A 496 18.89 5.95 3.56
C SER A 496 19.20 7.29 2.93
N GLU A 497 19.98 7.32 1.85
CA GLU A 497 20.29 8.56 1.11
C GLU A 497 19.04 9.13 0.41
N ARG A 498 18.19 8.27 -0.16
CA ARG A 498 16.89 8.68 -0.75
C ARG A 498 15.97 9.26 0.31
N MET A 499 15.88 8.62 1.46
CA MET A 499 15.07 9.08 2.58
C MET A 499 15.56 10.42 3.12
N GLN A 500 16.88 10.61 3.20
CA GLN A 500 17.48 11.90 3.56
C GLN A 500 17.24 12.98 2.50
N ALA A 501 17.31 12.64 1.21
CA ALA A 501 17.01 13.58 0.14
C ALA A 501 15.55 14.01 0.16
N LEU A 502 14.63 13.07 0.38
CA LEU A 502 13.21 13.35 0.58
C LEU A 502 12.98 14.22 1.83
N GLY A 503 13.68 13.91 2.93
CA GLY A 503 13.64 14.72 4.15
C GLY A 503 14.06 16.17 3.89
N ARG A 504 15.17 16.40 3.19
CA ARG A 504 15.63 17.75 2.79
C ARG A 504 14.62 18.47 1.91
N HIS A 505 13.96 17.76 0.99
CA HIS A 505 12.90 18.34 0.16
C HIS A 505 11.74 18.85 1.02
N LEU A 506 11.22 18.03 1.94
CA LEU A 506 10.12 18.44 2.81
C LEU A 506 10.51 19.55 3.79
N ILE A 507 11.76 19.54 4.29
CA ILE A 507 12.30 20.64 5.11
C ILE A 507 12.27 21.94 4.29
N ALA A 508 12.78 21.92 3.06
CA ALA A 508 12.80 23.10 2.20
C ALA A 508 11.39 23.63 1.90
N LEU A 509 10.39 22.75 1.69
CA LEU A 509 8.98 23.16 1.58
C LEU A 509 8.48 23.81 2.88
N GLY A 510 8.83 23.22 4.02
CA GLY A 510 8.46 23.73 5.35
C GLY A 510 9.11 25.07 5.73
N GLU A 511 10.23 25.43 5.09
CA GLU A 511 10.96 26.68 5.32
C GLU A 511 10.57 27.83 4.37
N MET A 512 9.73 27.55 3.37
CA MET A 512 9.22 28.59 2.46
C MET A 512 8.45 29.66 3.22
N GLU A 513 8.39 30.87 2.66
CA GLU A 513 7.40 31.85 3.10
C GLU A 513 5.99 31.25 2.97
N GLN A 514 5.12 31.48 3.96
CA GLN A 514 3.78 30.88 4.05
C GLN A 514 2.99 30.99 2.72
N LEU A 515 3.01 32.14 2.05
CA LEU A 515 2.30 32.33 0.79
C LEU A 515 2.85 31.46 -0.35
N ASN A 516 4.17 31.30 -0.43
CA ASN A 516 4.82 30.45 -1.43
C ASN A 516 4.54 28.96 -1.18
N PHE A 517 4.53 28.55 0.10
CA PHE A 517 4.13 27.20 0.49
C PHE A 517 2.67 26.91 0.11
N GLU A 518 1.76 27.84 0.38
CA GLU A 518 0.35 27.70 0.02
C GLU A 518 0.12 27.64 -1.50
N GLU A 519 0.84 28.45 -2.28
CA GLU A 519 0.80 28.39 -3.74
C GLU A 519 1.33 27.05 -4.27
N HIS A 520 2.44 26.55 -3.71
CA HIS A 520 2.97 25.23 -4.03
C HIS A 520 1.93 24.13 -3.78
N LEU A 521 1.34 24.11 -2.57
CA LEU A 521 0.30 23.14 -2.22
C LEU A 521 -0.90 23.20 -3.16
N ARG A 522 -1.38 24.42 -3.44
CA ARG A 522 -2.54 24.67 -4.30
C ARG A 522 -2.36 24.03 -5.67
N LEU A 523 -1.22 24.24 -6.32
CA LEU A 523 -0.94 23.67 -7.64
C LEU A 523 -0.90 22.13 -7.63
N HIS A 524 -0.24 21.53 -6.64
CA HIS A 524 -0.13 20.07 -6.54
C HIS A 524 -1.46 19.39 -6.16
N ILE A 525 -2.22 19.98 -5.23
CA ILE A 525 -3.55 19.52 -4.84
C ILE A 525 -4.52 19.62 -6.03
N TRP A 526 -4.57 20.77 -6.71
CA TRP A 526 -5.45 20.97 -7.86
C TRP A 526 -5.17 19.99 -8.98
N ARG A 527 -3.90 19.71 -9.29
CA ARG A 527 -3.53 18.70 -10.28
C ARG A 527 -4.10 17.32 -9.91
N ARG A 528 -3.81 16.84 -8.70
CA ARG A 528 -4.24 15.51 -8.24
C ARG A 528 -5.76 15.39 -8.19
N GLN A 529 -6.44 16.41 -7.68
CA GLN A 529 -7.90 16.42 -7.58
C GLN A 529 -8.57 16.57 -8.96
N SER A 530 -7.95 17.29 -9.90
CA SER A 530 -8.43 17.34 -11.30
C SER A 530 -8.30 15.99 -11.99
N GLU A 531 -7.20 15.27 -11.77
CA GLU A 531 -7.01 13.89 -12.24
C GLU A 531 -8.09 12.97 -11.62
N TYR A 532 -8.37 13.12 -10.32
CA TYR A 532 -9.41 12.35 -9.62
C TYR A 532 -10.83 12.63 -10.12
N ILE A 533 -11.21 13.90 -10.33
CA ILE A 533 -12.49 14.29 -10.94
C ILE A 533 -12.60 13.71 -12.35
N SER A 534 -11.55 13.85 -13.16
CA SER A 534 -11.52 13.32 -14.53
C SER A 534 -11.73 11.81 -14.56
N TYR A 535 -11.16 11.10 -13.57
CA TYR A 535 -11.36 9.67 -13.41
C TYR A 535 -12.82 9.34 -13.03
N LEU A 536 -13.41 10.01 -12.04
CA LEU A 536 -14.82 9.83 -11.69
C LEU A 536 -15.77 10.10 -12.86
N GLU A 537 -15.52 11.16 -13.64
CA GLU A 537 -16.28 11.44 -14.86
C GLU A 537 -16.10 10.36 -15.93
N SER A 538 -14.89 9.79 -16.03
CA SER A 538 -14.65 8.64 -16.91
C SER A 538 -15.48 7.43 -16.50
N LEU A 539 -15.62 7.16 -15.20
CA LEU A 539 -16.46 6.07 -14.70
C LEU A 539 -17.94 6.31 -15.05
N LEU A 540 -18.44 7.55 -14.92
CA LEU A 540 -19.81 7.90 -15.34
C LEU A 540 -20.02 7.64 -16.83
N ARG A 541 -19.04 7.98 -17.69
CA ARG A 541 -19.12 7.69 -19.13
C ARG A 541 -19.08 6.19 -19.41
N VAL A 542 -18.10 5.47 -18.84
CA VAL A 542 -17.88 4.03 -19.04
C VAL A 542 -19.11 3.22 -18.61
N TYR A 543 -19.76 3.58 -17.51
CA TYR A 543 -20.93 2.87 -17.00
C TYR A 543 -22.27 3.50 -17.42
N GLY A 544 -22.25 4.45 -18.37
CA GLY A 544 -23.46 5.12 -18.89
C GLY A 544 -24.29 5.83 -17.81
N GLY A 545 -23.70 6.23 -16.70
CA GLY A 545 -24.41 6.83 -15.57
C GLY A 545 -25.42 5.91 -14.88
N THR A 546 -25.21 4.58 -14.92
CA THR A 546 -26.14 3.61 -14.33
C THR A 546 -25.50 2.79 -13.20
N PRO A 547 -26.26 2.43 -12.15
CA PRO A 547 -27.62 2.86 -11.85
C PRO A 547 -27.66 4.29 -11.27
N GLU A 548 -28.85 4.90 -11.24
CA GLU A 548 -29.01 6.32 -10.89
C GLU A 548 -28.59 6.65 -9.45
N PHE A 549 -28.84 5.76 -8.48
CA PHE A 549 -28.43 6.00 -7.07
C PHE A 549 -26.90 6.13 -6.92
N TRP A 550 -26.12 5.32 -7.64
CA TRP A 550 -24.66 5.41 -7.66
C TRP A 550 -24.21 6.64 -8.46
N ALA A 551 -24.77 6.84 -9.65
CA ALA A 551 -24.38 7.95 -10.52
C ALA A 551 -24.67 9.31 -9.89
N SER A 552 -25.79 9.44 -9.16
CA SER A 552 -26.14 10.60 -8.36
C SER A 552 -25.10 10.87 -7.26
N ALA A 553 -24.69 9.84 -6.52
CA ALA A 553 -23.63 9.98 -5.51
C ALA A 553 -22.28 10.43 -6.11
N VAL A 554 -21.89 9.88 -7.27
CA VAL A 554 -20.69 10.30 -8.00
C VAL A 554 -20.80 11.76 -8.44
N ARG A 555 -21.92 12.16 -9.04
CA ARG A 555 -22.17 13.55 -9.47
C ARG A 555 -22.14 14.53 -8.29
N HIS A 556 -22.78 14.18 -7.17
CA HIS A 556 -22.76 14.98 -5.95
C HIS A 556 -21.34 15.11 -5.39
N HIS A 557 -20.56 14.04 -5.39
CA HIS A 557 -19.17 14.10 -4.93
C HIS A 557 -18.29 14.96 -5.85
N ILE A 558 -18.43 14.84 -7.19
CA ILE A 558 -17.75 15.72 -8.16
C ILE A 558 -18.13 17.19 -7.91
N ALA A 559 -19.42 17.47 -7.70
CA ALA A 559 -19.89 18.83 -7.40
C ALA A 559 -19.29 19.36 -6.09
N ALA A 560 -19.21 18.51 -5.05
CA ALA A 560 -18.59 18.87 -3.78
C ALA A 560 -17.08 19.17 -3.94
N LEU A 561 -16.35 18.36 -4.70
CA LEU A 561 -14.92 18.60 -5.01
C LEU A 561 -14.73 19.92 -5.76
N ARG A 562 -15.54 20.19 -6.78
CA ARG A 562 -15.51 21.45 -7.54
C ARG A 562 -15.84 22.67 -6.69
N ALA A 563 -16.84 22.55 -5.81
CA ALA A 563 -17.19 23.61 -4.89
C ALA A 563 -16.05 23.87 -3.89
N ALA A 564 -15.37 22.82 -3.44
CA ALA A 564 -14.23 22.92 -2.54
C ALA A 564 -13.05 23.65 -3.21
N PHE A 565 -12.76 23.39 -4.50
CA PHE A 565 -11.73 24.12 -5.26
C PHE A 565 -11.89 25.63 -5.31
N ALA A 566 -13.13 26.10 -5.39
CA ALA A 566 -13.42 27.53 -5.47
C ALA A 566 -13.17 28.26 -4.14
N GLN A 567 -12.95 27.53 -3.04
CA GLN A 567 -12.71 28.13 -1.72
C GLN A 567 -11.23 28.49 -1.56
N PRO A 568 -10.89 29.74 -1.17
CA PRO A 568 -9.52 30.14 -0.89
C PRO A 568 -8.83 29.24 0.14
N ASP A 569 -9.60 28.69 1.09
CA ASP A 569 -9.10 27.94 2.25
C ASP A 569 -9.14 26.42 2.05
N HIS A 570 -9.28 25.94 0.82
CA HIS A 570 -9.42 24.51 0.51
C HIS A 570 -8.26 23.65 1.02
N PHE A 571 -7.03 24.19 0.99
CA PHE A 571 -5.81 23.51 1.40
C PHE A 571 -5.61 23.44 2.93
N ILE A 572 -6.51 24.04 3.73
CA ILE A 572 -6.44 23.89 5.18
C ILE A 572 -7.05 22.54 5.56
N ALA A 573 -6.19 21.64 6.05
CA ALA A 573 -6.56 20.33 6.54
C ALA A 573 -7.65 20.40 7.64
N GLN A 574 -8.79 19.73 7.41
CA GLN A 574 -9.94 19.78 8.31
C GLN A 574 -9.64 19.20 9.69
N ASP A 575 -8.81 18.15 9.75
CA ASP A 575 -8.34 17.52 10.99
C ASP A 575 -7.38 18.41 11.80
N LEU A 576 -6.80 19.45 11.19
CA LEU A 576 -5.93 20.41 11.87
C LEU A 576 -6.65 21.69 12.31
N ARG A 577 -7.90 21.91 11.87
CA ARG A 577 -8.72 23.08 12.25
C ARG A 577 -9.28 22.98 13.68
N ILE A 578 -9.30 21.80 14.27
CA ILE A 578 -9.88 21.59 15.60
C ILE A 578 -9.10 22.45 16.61
N ASN A 579 -9.81 23.33 17.32
CA ASN A 579 -9.27 24.27 18.29
C ASN A 579 -8.20 25.25 17.75
N ARG A 580 -8.19 25.52 16.44
CA ARG A 580 -7.27 26.48 15.80
C ARG A 580 -8.02 27.44 14.90
N SER A 581 -7.56 28.68 14.84
CA SER A 581 -7.93 29.62 13.77
C SER A 581 -7.39 29.15 12.42
N ASN A 582 -7.92 29.68 11.31
CA ASN A 582 -7.43 29.34 9.97
C ASN A 582 -5.93 29.66 9.82
N ASP A 583 -5.45 30.77 10.38
CA ASP A 583 -4.03 31.16 10.30
C ASP A 583 -3.11 30.27 11.13
N GLU A 584 -3.60 29.76 12.26
CA GLU A 584 -2.86 28.76 13.05
C GLU A 584 -2.83 27.41 12.32
N ALA A 585 -3.97 26.98 11.74
CA ALA A 585 -4.04 25.73 10.99
C ALA A 585 -3.13 25.76 9.74
N ARG A 586 -3.10 26.89 9.01
CA ARG A 586 -2.20 27.12 7.85
C ARG A 586 -0.72 26.95 8.22
N ARG A 587 -0.28 27.65 9.27
CA ARG A 587 1.11 27.54 9.78
C ARG A 587 1.41 26.13 10.27
N PHE A 588 0.44 25.49 10.92
CA PHE A 588 0.61 24.16 11.46
C PHE A 588 0.72 23.07 10.37
N VAL A 589 -0.01 23.20 9.26
CA VAL A 589 0.19 22.34 8.07
C VAL A 589 1.64 22.43 7.57
N GLN A 590 2.18 23.65 7.45
CA GLN A 590 3.57 23.84 7.01
C GLN A 590 4.57 23.21 7.99
N GLN A 591 4.36 23.43 9.29
CA GLN A 591 5.18 22.84 10.35
C GLN A 591 5.10 21.31 10.36
N SER A 592 3.94 20.71 10.04
CA SER A 592 3.80 19.25 9.98
C SER A 592 4.64 18.65 8.86
N VAL A 593 4.67 19.30 7.68
CA VAL A 593 5.55 18.93 6.56
C VAL A 593 7.02 19.04 6.95
N GLN A 594 7.42 20.15 7.58
CA GLN A 594 8.79 20.36 8.04
C GLN A 594 9.23 19.29 9.05
N LYS A 595 8.40 19.03 10.08
CA LYS A 595 8.68 18.02 11.12
C LYS A 595 8.79 16.62 10.54
N PHE A 596 7.93 16.26 9.59
CA PHE A 596 8.06 14.97 8.90
C PHE A 596 9.33 14.90 8.03
N GLY A 597 9.71 16.02 7.39
CA GLY A 597 11.00 16.14 6.68
C GLY A 597 12.22 15.93 7.59
N LEU A 598 12.24 16.57 8.76
CA LEU A 598 13.27 16.38 9.79
C LEU A 598 13.32 14.92 10.26
N LEU A 599 12.15 14.32 10.50
CA LEU A 599 12.06 12.91 10.88
C LEU A 599 12.66 12.01 9.82
N LEU A 600 12.28 12.15 8.55
CA LEU A 600 12.84 11.36 7.44
C LEU A 600 14.35 11.53 7.29
N TYR A 601 14.86 12.75 7.46
CA TYR A 601 16.28 13.03 7.37
C TYR A 601 17.08 12.28 8.45
N TRP A 602 16.62 12.31 9.69
CA TRP A 602 17.32 11.69 10.82
C TRP A 602 16.96 10.22 11.04
N TRP A 603 15.91 9.70 10.42
CA TRP A 603 15.40 8.36 10.68
C TRP A 603 16.43 7.24 10.47
N PRO A 604 17.23 7.22 9.37
CA PRO A 604 18.25 6.18 9.21
C PRO A 604 19.27 6.15 10.37
N ARG A 605 19.59 7.34 10.91
CA ARG A 605 20.48 7.46 12.06
C ARG A 605 19.79 6.97 13.33
N LEU A 606 18.52 7.32 13.54
CA LEU A 606 17.72 6.85 14.67
C LEU A 606 17.65 5.32 14.70
N VAL A 607 17.39 4.66 13.57
CA VAL A 607 17.38 3.20 13.43
C VAL A 607 18.74 2.59 13.74
N THR A 608 19.83 3.22 13.28
CA THR A 608 21.21 2.78 13.57
C THR A 608 21.52 2.82 15.06
N VAL A 609 21.13 3.90 15.74
CA VAL A 609 21.31 4.05 17.19
C VAL A 609 20.45 3.04 17.94
N ALA A 610 19.18 2.86 17.55
CA ALA A 610 18.29 1.86 18.15
C ALA A 610 18.85 0.44 18.02
N LYS A 611 19.41 0.08 16.85
CA LYS A 611 20.11 -1.20 16.65
C LYS A 611 21.32 -1.34 17.58
N THR A 612 22.11 -0.28 17.76
CA THR A 612 23.26 -0.28 18.68
C THR A 612 22.84 -0.46 20.15
N LEU A 613 21.74 0.18 20.57
CA LEU A 613 21.18 -0.02 21.91
C LEU A 613 20.73 -1.46 22.11
N ARG A 614 20.05 -2.02 21.10
CA ARG A 614 19.62 -3.42 21.11
C ARG A 614 20.80 -4.39 21.23
N ASP A 615 21.89 -4.15 20.51
CA ASP A 615 23.11 -4.97 20.59
C ASP A 615 23.75 -4.93 22.00
N LYS A 616 23.48 -3.87 22.76
CA LYS A 616 23.84 -3.72 24.20
C LYS A 616 22.77 -4.28 25.15
N GLY A 617 21.73 -4.94 24.65
CA GLY A 617 20.63 -5.50 25.44
C GLY A 617 19.58 -4.47 25.88
N GLN A 618 19.62 -3.24 25.35
CA GLN A 618 18.64 -2.19 25.65
C GLN A 618 17.61 -2.10 24.51
N ARG A 619 16.37 -2.49 24.81
CA ARG A 619 15.23 -2.36 23.90
C ARG A 619 14.27 -1.27 24.38
N LEU A 620 13.37 -0.86 23.50
CA LEU A 620 12.33 0.11 23.83
C LEU A 620 11.30 -0.54 24.77
N ALA A 621 10.77 -1.71 24.40
CA ALA A 621 9.82 -2.42 25.23
C ALA A 621 10.51 -3.23 26.33
N ALA A 622 10.01 -3.09 27.55
CA ALA A 622 10.47 -3.81 28.72
C ALA A 622 9.75 -5.17 28.83
N ALA A 623 10.43 -6.19 29.35
CA ALA A 623 9.79 -7.47 29.65
C ALA A 623 8.77 -7.31 30.78
N ILE A 624 7.59 -7.94 30.63
CA ILE A 624 6.50 -7.93 31.63
C ILE A 624 6.71 -9.01 32.66
#